data_AF-A0A948G4Y7-F1
#
_entry.id   AF-A0A948G4Y7-F1
#
_cell.length_a   1.000
_cell.length_b   1.000
_cell.length_c   1.000
_cell.angle_alpha   90.00
_cell.angle_beta   90.00
_cell.angle_gamma   90.00
#
_symmetry.space_group_name_H-M   'P 1'
#
loop_
_entity.id
_entity.type
_entity.pdbx_description
1 polymer ?
#
loop_
_entity_poly.entity_id
_entity_poly.type
_entity_poly.pdbx_seq_one_letter_code
_entity_poly.pdbx_strand_id
1 'polypeptide(L)'
;MKKIFIAATKQNDGKTTVALGLIFNFKERFNKIGFIKPIGQRYLEEEGQKIDEDSVLIERLFESLGIKYSLKDMSPIAVEKGFTEKYILNPDKDRLTGKIKRSFSRIAKDKDLMVIEGTGHAAVGSVFDHSNSYVAKLLGSRVILISSGGIGRPIDEILLNKALFEKDGIELIGVIINKVLPEKFSKVNRIIRRGLASKGIDVLGVIPYLPLLSYPSIEQVLQETDFKLLSGKEGLNNLVKKIVVGAMQPHNA
;
A
#
# COMPACT_ATOMS: atom_id res chain seq x y z
N MET A 1 -7.12 -3.91 -21.62
CA MET A 1 -6.93 -3.28 -20.29
C MET A 1 -5.65 -3.80 -19.65
N LYS A 2 -4.76 -2.90 -19.22
CA LYS A 2 -3.54 -3.23 -18.46
C LYS A 2 -3.88 -3.40 -16.97
N LYS A 3 -3.14 -4.26 -16.27
CA LYS A 3 -3.36 -4.55 -14.84
C LYS A 3 -2.01 -4.60 -14.11
N ILE A 4 -1.82 -3.69 -13.17
CA ILE A 4 -0.59 -3.57 -12.39
C ILE A 4 -0.93 -3.82 -10.93
N PHE A 5 -0.28 -4.81 -10.34
CA PHE A 5 -0.35 -5.12 -8.92
C PHE A 5 0.84 -4.48 -8.21
N ILE A 6 0.56 -3.66 -7.20
CA ILE A 6 1.56 -3.00 -6.37
C ILE A 6 1.70 -3.79 -5.07
N ALA A 7 2.83 -4.47 -4.93
CA ALA A 7 3.22 -5.18 -3.70
C ALA A 7 4.38 -4.45 -3.01
N ALA A 8 4.72 -4.84 -1.79
CA ALA A 8 5.92 -4.37 -1.12
C ALA A 8 6.79 -5.55 -0.65
N THR A 9 8.01 -5.27 -0.22
CA THR A 9 8.85 -6.25 0.47
C THR A 9 8.40 -6.46 1.91
N LYS A 10 7.83 -5.43 2.56
CA LYS A 10 7.35 -5.41 3.94
C LYS A 10 6.11 -4.53 4.12
N GLN A 11 5.53 -4.59 5.32
CA GLN A 11 4.54 -3.61 5.74
C GLN A 11 5.21 -2.22 5.86
N ASN A 12 4.47 -1.16 5.52
CA ASN A 12 4.91 0.25 5.62
C ASN A 12 6.09 0.69 4.73
N ASP A 13 6.42 -0.03 3.65
CA ASP A 13 7.38 0.44 2.63
C ASP A 13 6.84 1.60 1.74
N GLY A 14 5.60 2.07 1.99
CA GLY A 14 5.00 3.24 1.34
C GLY A 14 4.21 2.91 0.06
N LYS A 15 3.55 1.75 0.02
CA LYS A 15 2.71 1.32 -1.13
C LYS A 15 1.67 2.36 -1.51
N THR A 16 0.82 2.77 -0.58
CA THR A 16 -0.25 3.75 -0.83
C THR A 16 0.28 5.04 -1.44
N THR A 17 1.34 5.61 -0.86
CA THR A 17 1.96 6.86 -1.36
C THR A 17 2.52 6.69 -2.78
N VAL A 18 3.18 5.56 -3.04
CA VAL A 18 3.69 5.27 -4.39
C VAL A 18 2.55 4.99 -5.36
N ALA A 19 1.49 4.29 -4.95
CA ALA A 19 0.30 4.04 -5.76
C ALA A 19 -0.40 5.35 -6.14
N LEU A 20 -0.59 6.28 -5.19
CA LEU A 20 -1.09 7.63 -5.43
C LEU A 20 -0.24 8.35 -6.48
N GLY A 21 1.09 8.38 -6.29
CA GLY A 21 2.01 9.01 -7.24
C GLY A 21 1.96 8.37 -8.62
N LEU A 22 1.93 7.04 -8.71
CA LEU A 22 1.81 6.31 -9.96
C LEU A 22 0.49 6.61 -10.67
N ILE A 23 -0.63 6.60 -9.96
CA ILE A 23 -1.96 6.92 -10.52
C ILE A 23 -1.99 8.34 -11.05
N PHE A 24 -1.47 9.31 -10.27
CA PHE A 24 -1.38 10.70 -10.69
C PHE A 24 -0.61 10.85 -12.01
N ASN A 25 0.56 10.19 -12.13
CA ASN A 25 1.35 10.20 -13.36
C ASN A 25 0.69 9.40 -14.50
N PHE A 26 0.01 8.30 -14.19
CA PHE A 26 -0.67 7.47 -15.21
C PHE A 26 -1.86 8.19 -15.84
N LYS A 27 -2.44 9.19 -15.16
CA LYS A 27 -3.54 9.98 -15.72
C LYS A 27 -3.15 10.71 -17.00
N GLU A 28 -1.87 11.05 -17.18
CA GLU A 28 -1.35 11.63 -18.43
C GLU A 28 -1.37 10.64 -19.62
N ARG A 29 -1.43 9.34 -19.35
CA ARG A 29 -1.35 8.27 -20.37
C ARG A 29 -2.63 7.45 -20.51
N PHE A 30 -3.45 7.41 -19.46
CA PHE A 30 -4.66 6.61 -19.40
C PHE A 30 -5.82 7.48 -18.94
N ASN A 31 -6.84 7.61 -19.80
CA ASN A 31 -8.02 8.41 -19.50
C ASN A 31 -8.91 7.72 -18.46
N LYS A 32 -8.99 6.39 -18.50
CA LYS A 32 -9.88 5.58 -17.65
C LYS A 32 -9.06 4.67 -16.75
N ILE A 33 -8.78 5.14 -15.53
CA ILE A 33 -8.05 4.39 -14.51
C ILE A 33 -9.05 3.87 -13.46
N GLY A 34 -8.85 2.63 -13.01
CA GLY A 34 -9.52 2.06 -11.84
C GLY A 34 -8.50 1.66 -10.78
N PHE A 35 -8.96 1.62 -9.54
CA PHE A 35 -8.17 1.18 -8.39
C PHE A 35 -8.97 0.18 -7.57
N ILE A 36 -8.27 -0.81 -7.02
CA ILE A 36 -8.82 -1.76 -6.04
C ILE A 36 -7.72 -2.16 -5.07
N LYS A 37 -8.04 -2.24 -3.80
CA LYS A 37 -7.25 -2.90 -2.76
C LYS A 37 -8.02 -4.14 -2.30
N PRO A 38 -7.80 -5.32 -2.92
CA PRO A 38 -8.69 -6.46 -2.76
C PRO A 38 -8.87 -6.94 -1.32
N ILE A 39 -7.88 -6.68 -0.46
CA ILE A 39 -7.83 -7.11 0.94
C ILE A 39 -7.35 -5.92 1.80
N GLY A 40 -8.25 -5.38 2.62
CA GLY A 40 -7.97 -4.31 3.59
C GLY A 40 -7.85 -4.82 5.02
N GLN A 41 -7.07 -4.11 5.85
CA GLN A 41 -6.80 -4.47 7.25
C GLN A 41 -7.44 -3.52 8.27
N ARG A 42 -7.72 -2.28 7.89
CA ARG A 42 -8.27 -1.24 8.77
C ARG A 42 -9.50 -0.63 8.13
N TYR A 43 -10.51 -0.33 8.94
CA TYR A 43 -11.78 0.18 8.49
C TYR A 43 -12.18 1.39 9.31
N LEU A 44 -12.50 2.48 8.63
CA LEU A 44 -13.30 3.58 9.15
C LEU A 44 -14.78 3.24 8.94
N GLU A 45 -15.63 3.55 9.91
CA GLU A 45 -17.09 3.48 9.71
C GLU A 45 -17.57 4.83 9.17
N GLU A 46 -18.01 4.85 7.91
CA GLU A 46 -18.59 6.02 7.26
C GLU A 46 -19.96 5.64 6.66
N GLU A 47 -21.03 6.33 7.07
CA GLU A 47 -22.41 6.04 6.64
C GLU A 47 -22.85 4.56 6.82
N GLY A 48 -22.34 3.89 7.85
CA GLY A 48 -22.61 2.47 8.12
C GLY A 48 -21.86 1.49 7.20
N GLN A 49 -20.91 1.98 6.40
CA GLN A 49 -20.01 1.18 5.59
C GLN A 49 -18.59 1.21 6.17
N LYS A 50 -17.94 0.05 6.21
CA LYS A 50 -16.54 -0.09 6.62
C LYS A 50 -15.64 0.19 5.40
N ILE A 51 -14.87 1.28 5.43
CA ILE A 51 -14.01 1.73 4.33
C ILE A 51 -12.54 1.72 4.76
N ASP A 52 -11.65 1.23 3.89
CA ASP A 52 -10.20 1.19 4.16
C ASP A 52 -9.55 2.56 3.97
N GLU A 53 -8.70 3.00 4.91
CA GLU A 53 -8.03 4.32 4.90
C GLU A 53 -7.28 4.60 3.59
N ASP A 54 -6.64 3.58 2.98
CA ASP A 54 -5.93 3.76 1.72
C ASP A 54 -6.90 4.03 0.57
N SER A 55 -8.12 3.48 0.64
CA SER A 55 -9.17 3.72 -0.36
C SER A 55 -9.71 5.15 -0.28
N VAL A 56 -9.77 5.74 0.92
CA VAL A 56 -10.17 7.15 1.12
C VAL A 56 -9.13 8.12 0.52
N LEU A 57 -7.83 7.82 0.69
CA LEU A 57 -6.78 8.63 0.05
C LEU A 57 -6.86 8.57 -1.48
N ILE A 58 -7.11 7.39 -2.03
CA ILE A 58 -7.25 7.18 -3.48
C ILE A 58 -8.53 7.83 -4.01
N GLU A 59 -9.62 7.79 -3.25
CA GLU A 59 -10.85 8.51 -3.55
C GLU A 59 -10.59 10.00 -3.74
N ARG A 60 -10.00 10.66 -2.74
CA ARG A 60 -9.71 12.11 -2.82
C ARG A 60 -8.86 12.46 -4.04
N LEU A 61 -7.90 11.59 -4.37
CA LEU A 61 -7.13 11.72 -5.61
C LEU A 61 -8.04 11.59 -6.84
N PHE A 62 -8.90 10.57 -6.90
CA PHE A 62 -9.80 10.34 -8.03
C PHE A 62 -10.78 11.48 -8.23
N GLU A 63 -11.34 12.03 -7.15
CA GLU A 63 -12.16 13.25 -7.17
C GLU A 63 -11.39 14.41 -7.80
N SER A 64 -10.16 14.68 -7.32
CA SER A 64 -9.33 15.77 -7.84
C SER A 64 -8.95 15.62 -9.33
N LEU A 65 -8.94 14.38 -9.83
CA LEU A 65 -8.61 14.03 -11.21
C LEU A 65 -9.85 13.80 -12.10
N GLY A 66 -11.07 13.98 -11.56
CA GLY A 66 -12.32 13.74 -12.27
C GLY A 66 -12.51 12.28 -12.71
N ILE A 67 -11.97 11.31 -11.97
CA ILE A 67 -12.08 9.89 -12.26
C ILE A 67 -13.29 9.31 -11.52
N LYS A 68 -14.22 8.68 -12.24
CA LYS A 68 -15.34 7.97 -11.61
C LYS A 68 -14.88 6.73 -10.84
N TYR A 69 -15.40 6.55 -9.63
CA TYR A 69 -15.10 5.44 -8.73
C TYR A 69 -16.32 4.88 -8.01
N SER A 70 -16.12 3.75 -7.30
CA SER A 70 -17.09 3.16 -6.37
C SER A 70 -16.34 2.63 -5.14
N LEU A 71 -16.45 3.33 -4.02
CA LEU A 71 -15.78 2.97 -2.76
C LEU A 71 -16.10 1.55 -2.31
N LYS A 72 -17.38 1.16 -2.37
CA LYS A 72 -17.88 -0.16 -1.98
C LYS A 72 -17.17 -1.31 -2.70
N ASP A 73 -16.70 -1.07 -3.92
CA ASP A 73 -15.99 -2.09 -4.69
C ASP A 73 -14.47 -2.03 -4.53
N MET A 74 -13.90 -0.93 -4.01
CA MET A 74 -12.46 -0.75 -3.91
C MET A 74 -11.81 -1.70 -2.89
N SER A 75 -12.52 -2.09 -1.83
CA SER A 75 -12.00 -2.99 -0.80
C SER A 75 -13.03 -4.08 -0.43
N PRO A 76 -13.14 -5.16 -1.23
CA PRO A 76 -14.19 -6.18 -1.04
C PRO A 76 -13.99 -7.12 0.16
N ILE A 77 -12.74 -7.30 0.65
CA ILE A 77 -12.43 -8.18 1.77
C ILE A 77 -11.87 -7.38 2.94
N ALA A 78 -12.54 -7.54 4.09
CA ALA A 78 -12.19 -6.99 5.38
C ALA A 78 -11.56 -8.00 6.32
N VAL A 79 -10.28 -7.78 6.66
CA VAL A 79 -9.54 -8.59 7.63
C VAL A 79 -9.64 -7.94 9.00
N GLU A 80 -10.77 -8.16 9.68
CA GLU A 80 -11.01 -7.69 11.03
C GLU A 80 -10.36 -8.58 12.09
N LYS A 81 -10.37 -8.14 13.35
CA LYS A 81 -9.90 -8.96 14.49
C LYS A 81 -10.65 -10.31 14.52
N GLY A 82 -9.89 -11.39 14.61
CA GLY A 82 -10.42 -12.76 14.60
C GLY A 82 -10.79 -13.30 13.21
N PHE A 83 -10.63 -12.55 12.13
CA PHE A 83 -10.91 -13.02 10.76
C PHE A 83 -10.09 -14.27 10.42
N THR A 84 -8.78 -14.24 10.68
CA THR A 84 -7.84 -15.33 10.36
C THR A 84 -8.16 -16.59 11.15
N GLU A 85 -8.43 -16.48 12.44
CA GLU A 85 -8.85 -17.59 13.30
C GLU A 85 -10.15 -18.22 12.80
N LYS A 86 -11.17 -17.41 12.51
CA LYS A 86 -12.44 -17.89 11.93
C LYS A 86 -12.23 -18.62 10.62
N TYR A 87 -11.35 -18.12 9.75
CA TYR A 87 -11.03 -18.78 8.49
C TYR A 87 -10.31 -20.11 8.69
N ILE A 88 -9.34 -20.18 9.60
CA ILE A 88 -8.62 -21.44 9.90
C ILE A 88 -9.60 -22.50 10.40
N LEU A 89 -10.56 -22.11 11.26
CA LEU A 89 -11.56 -23.02 11.79
C LEU A 89 -12.61 -23.44 10.74
N ASN A 90 -12.98 -22.55 9.83
CA ASN A 90 -14.01 -22.77 8.81
C ASN A 90 -13.59 -22.14 7.48
N PRO A 91 -12.71 -22.79 6.70
CA PRO A 91 -12.17 -22.21 5.49
C PRO A 91 -13.23 -22.13 4.39
N ASP A 92 -13.31 -20.97 3.74
CA ASP A 92 -14.24 -20.71 2.63
C ASP A 92 -13.55 -19.84 1.57
N LYS A 93 -12.65 -20.49 0.84
CA LYS A 93 -11.82 -19.85 -0.18
C LYS A 93 -12.66 -19.32 -1.33
N ASP A 94 -13.64 -20.09 -1.79
CA ASP A 94 -14.43 -19.79 -2.98
C ASP A 94 -15.30 -18.55 -2.79
N ARG A 95 -15.88 -18.35 -1.60
CA ARG A 95 -16.62 -17.14 -1.28
C ARG A 95 -15.75 -15.90 -1.36
N LEU A 96 -14.54 -15.94 -0.77
CA LEU A 96 -13.59 -14.81 -0.81
C LEU A 96 -13.12 -14.54 -2.24
N THR A 97 -12.74 -15.57 -2.99
CA THR A 97 -12.36 -15.48 -4.41
C THR A 97 -13.49 -14.88 -5.24
N GLY A 98 -14.73 -15.33 -5.03
CA GLY A 98 -15.91 -14.80 -5.71
C GLY A 98 -16.17 -13.33 -5.42
N LYS A 99 -15.99 -12.88 -4.16
CA LYS A 99 -16.10 -11.46 -3.78
C LYS A 99 -15.08 -10.60 -4.52
N ILE A 100 -13.80 -10.99 -4.50
CA ILE A 100 -12.72 -10.26 -5.18
C ILE A 100 -13.00 -10.15 -6.68
N LYS A 101 -13.35 -11.28 -7.34
CA LYS A 101 -13.66 -11.29 -8.79
C LYS A 101 -14.83 -10.38 -9.14
N ARG A 102 -15.93 -10.42 -8.38
CA ARG A 102 -17.12 -9.59 -8.65
C ARG A 102 -16.81 -8.10 -8.54
N SER A 103 -16.15 -7.67 -7.46
CA SER A 103 -15.78 -6.26 -7.28
C SER A 103 -14.75 -5.80 -8.31
N PHE A 104 -13.76 -6.63 -8.63
CA PHE A 104 -12.82 -6.34 -9.72
C PHE A 104 -13.55 -6.15 -11.05
N SER A 105 -14.45 -7.06 -11.43
CA SER A 105 -15.21 -6.94 -12.68
C SER A 105 -16.07 -5.68 -12.76
N ARG A 106 -16.65 -5.23 -11.64
CA ARG A 106 -17.42 -3.98 -11.58
C ARG A 106 -16.54 -2.75 -11.80
N ILE A 107 -15.41 -2.65 -11.10
CA ILE A 107 -14.51 -1.48 -11.21
C ILE A 107 -13.78 -1.47 -12.55
N ALA A 108 -13.37 -2.62 -13.03
CA ALA A 108 -12.58 -2.77 -14.25
C ALA A 108 -13.40 -2.48 -15.53
N LYS A 109 -14.73 -2.44 -15.42
CA LYS A 109 -15.60 -2.11 -16.54
C LYS A 109 -15.21 -0.73 -17.10
N ASP A 110 -15.00 -0.69 -18.42
CA ASP A 110 -14.62 0.52 -19.15
C ASP A 110 -13.31 1.18 -18.67
N LYS A 111 -12.38 0.43 -18.06
CA LYS A 111 -11.05 0.95 -17.67
C LYS A 111 -9.96 0.51 -18.64
N ASP A 112 -9.01 1.40 -18.89
CA ASP A 112 -7.81 1.15 -19.70
C ASP A 112 -6.69 0.54 -18.84
N LEU A 113 -6.63 0.98 -17.58
CA LEU A 113 -5.65 0.57 -16.58
C LEU A 113 -6.34 0.27 -15.25
N MET A 114 -6.01 -0.88 -14.66
CA MET A 114 -6.32 -1.22 -13.28
C MET A 114 -5.06 -1.21 -12.43
N VAL A 115 -5.08 -0.41 -11.36
CA VAL A 115 -4.08 -0.45 -10.29
C VAL A 115 -4.65 -1.29 -9.15
N ILE A 116 -3.93 -2.33 -8.76
CA ILE A 116 -4.33 -3.25 -7.71
C ILE A 116 -3.32 -3.10 -6.57
N GLU A 117 -3.74 -2.62 -5.41
CA GLU A 117 -2.88 -2.51 -4.25
C GLU A 117 -2.97 -3.76 -3.37
N GLY A 118 -1.83 -4.41 -3.13
CA GLY A 118 -1.70 -5.51 -2.17
C GLY A 118 -1.37 -5.02 -0.77
N THR A 119 -1.24 -5.95 0.16
CA THR A 119 -0.93 -5.66 1.57
C THR A 119 0.40 -6.28 1.96
N GLY A 120 1.37 -5.48 2.42
CA GLY A 120 2.69 -5.99 2.83
C GLY A 120 3.44 -6.79 1.73
N HIS A 121 3.98 -7.95 2.11
CA HIS A 121 4.85 -8.81 1.28
C HIS A 121 4.07 -9.83 0.43
N ALA A 122 4.73 -10.49 -0.52
CA ALA A 122 4.11 -11.39 -1.51
C ALA A 122 3.25 -12.52 -0.91
N ALA A 123 3.60 -12.98 0.29
CA ALA A 123 2.91 -14.05 1.02
C ALA A 123 1.87 -13.55 2.06
N VAL A 124 1.71 -12.24 2.25
CA VAL A 124 0.66 -11.73 3.14
C VAL A 124 -0.69 -12.15 2.58
N GLY A 125 -1.53 -12.75 3.43
CA GLY A 125 -2.82 -13.34 3.06
C GLY A 125 -2.79 -14.86 2.89
N SER A 126 -1.62 -15.51 2.92
CA SER A 126 -1.51 -16.97 2.83
C SER A 126 -2.26 -17.72 3.93
N VAL A 127 -2.41 -17.13 5.12
CA VAL A 127 -3.16 -17.72 6.24
C VAL A 127 -4.66 -17.92 5.93
N PHE A 128 -5.18 -17.22 4.91
CA PHE A 128 -6.54 -17.40 4.41
C PHE A 128 -6.58 -17.63 2.89
N ASP A 129 -5.54 -18.28 2.34
CA ASP A 129 -5.42 -18.71 0.94
C ASP A 129 -5.48 -17.61 -0.14
N HIS A 130 -5.34 -16.34 0.25
CA HIS A 130 -5.39 -15.20 -0.65
C HIS A 130 -4.16 -14.33 -0.48
N SER A 131 -2.98 -14.94 -0.66
CA SER A 131 -1.73 -14.21 -0.70
C SER A 131 -1.72 -13.15 -1.80
N ASN A 132 -0.91 -12.09 -1.67
CA ASN A 132 -0.74 -11.13 -2.76
C ASN A 132 -0.36 -11.81 -4.09
N SER A 133 0.49 -12.85 -4.04
CA SER A 133 0.83 -13.66 -5.20
C SER A 133 -0.40 -14.36 -5.79
N TYR A 134 -1.21 -15.03 -4.96
CA TYR A 134 -2.46 -15.65 -5.42
C TYR A 134 -3.42 -14.63 -6.04
N VAL A 135 -3.62 -13.47 -5.41
CA VAL A 135 -4.54 -12.43 -5.91
C VAL A 135 -4.02 -11.83 -7.21
N ALA A 136 -2.71 -11.59 -7.34
CA ALA A 136 -2.11 -11.10 -8.57
C ALA A 136 -2.31 -12.07 -9.74
N LYS A 137 -2.16 -13.39 -9.48
CA LYS A 137 -2.48 -14.46 -10.43
C LYS A 137 -3.96 -14.52 -10.77
N LEU A 138 -4.82 -14.47 -9.75
CA LEU A 138 -6.28 -14.52 -9.88
C LEU A 138 -6.82 -13.43 -10.80
N LEU A 139 -6.24 -12.23 -10.70
CA LEU A 139 -6.63 -11.07 -11.49
C LEU A 139 -5.86 -10.95 -12.82
N GLY A 140 -4.88 -11.82 -13.07
CA GLY A 140 -4.05 -11.81 -14.28
C GLY A 140 -3.25 -10.52 -14.43
N SER A 141 -2.62 -10.09 -13.35
CA SER A 141 -1.87 -8.82 -13.26
C SER A 141 -0.36 -9.06 -13.21
N ARG A 142 0.40 -8.07 -13.67
CA ARG A 142 1.86 -8.02 -13.50
C ARG A 142 2.21 -7.20 -12.28
N VAL A 143 3.37 -7.45 -11.67
CA VAL A 143 3.71 -6.87 -10.36
C VAL A 143 4.75 -5.76 -10.49
N ILE A 144 4.54 -4.67 -9.75
CA ILE A 144 5.58 -3.73 -9.34
C ILE A 144 5.82 -3.95 -7.85
N LEU A 145 7.07 -4.15 -7.46
CA LEU A 145 7.45 -4.40 -6.07
C LEU A 145 8.12 -3.17 -5.45
N ILE A 146 7.62 -2.72 -4.31
CA ILE A 146 8.18 -1.59 -3.58
C ILE A 146 9.08 -2.11 -2.45
N SER A 147 10.27 -1.56 -2.33
CA SER A 147 11.17 -1.87 -1.21
C SER A 147 11.68 -0.60 -0.55
N SER A 148 11.97 -0.67 0.74
CA SER A 148 12.57 0.45 1.48
C SER A 148 14.04 0.68 1.08
N GLY A 149 14.52 1.90 1.34
CA GLY A 149 15.85 2.34 0.96
C GLY A 149 16.96 1.56 1.66
N GLY A 150 18.05 1.33 0.93
CA GLY A 150 19.20 0.55 1.40
C GLY A 150 19.87 -0.16 0.23
N ILE A 151 20.77 -1.11 0.52
CA ILE A 151 21.44 -1.92 -0.51
C ILE A 151 21.26 -3.41 -0.22
N GLY A 152 21.94 -3.97 0.78
CA GLY A 152 21.93 -5.42 1.06
C GLY A 152 20.52 -5.95 1.36
N ARG A 153 19.95 -5.52 2.49
CA ARG A 153 18.62 -5.96 2.94
C ARG A 153 17.52 -5.79 1.86
N PRO A 154 17.39 -4.64 1.16
CA PRO A 154 16.41 -4.53 0.07
C PRO A 154 16.61 -5.53 -1.06
N ILE A 155 17.86 -5.81 -1.48
CA ILE A 155 18.12 -6.81 -2.52
C ILE A 155 17.64 -8.19 -2.06
N ASP A 156 17.97 -8.60 -0.84
CA ASP A 156 17.59 -9.91 -0.30
C ASP A 156 16.06 -10.04 -0.21
N GLU A 157 15.39 -9.01 0.30
CA GLU A 157 13.93 -8.99 0.43
C GLU A 157 13.22 -8.97 -0.94
N ILE A 158 13.77 -8.24 -1.92
CA ILE A 158 13.27 -8.23 -3.29
C ILE A 158 13.36 -9.63 -3.90
N LEU A 159 14.50 -10.30 -3.77
CA LEU A 159 14.71 -11.65 -4.32
C LEU A 159 13.78 -12.67 -3.67
N LEU A 160 13.58 -12.59 -2.35
CA LEU A 160 12.65 -13.46 -1.63
C LEU A 160 11.21 -13.31 -2.14
N ASN A 161 10.74 -12.06 -2.33
CA ASN A 161 9.40 -11.79 -2.83
C ASN A 161 9.25 -12.18 -4.30
N LYS A 162 10.26 -11.88 -5.14
CA LYS A 162 10.30 -12.27 -6.55
C LYS A 162 10.14 -13.77 -6.71
N ALA A 163 10.82 -14.58 -5.91
CA ALA A 163 10.76 -16.04 -6.00
C ALA A 163 9.32 -16.58 -5.86
N LEU A 164 8.49 -15.98 -4.99
CA LEU A 164 7.10 -16.41 -4.85
C LEU A 164 6.24 -16.01 -6.05
N PHE A 165 6.39 -14.78 -6.56
CA PHE A 165 5.68 -14.35 -7.76
C PHE A 165 6.06 -15.19 -8.98
N GLU A 166 7.35 -15.48 -9.18
CA GLU A 166 7.84 -16.34 -10.26
C GLU A 166 7.31 -17.77 -10.14
N LYS A 167 7.32 -18.34 -8.92
CA LYS A 167 6.74 -19.66 -8.65
C LYS A 167 5.27 -19.74 -9.09
N ASP A 168 4.52 -18.66 -8.89
CA ASP A 168 3.10 -18.60 -9.28
C ASP A 168 2.88 -18.22 -10.76
N GLY A 169 3.95 -17.96 -11.52
CA GLY A 169 3.92 -17.60 -12.94
C GLY A 169 3.60 -16.13 -13.20
N ILE A 170 3.90 -15.25 -12.26
CA ILE A 170 3.58 -13.82 -12.30
C ILE A 170 4.83 -13.03 -12.67
N GLU A 171 4.71 -12.21 -13.71
CA GLU A 171 5.78 -11.33 -14.17
C GLU A 171 5.99 -10.16 -13.20
N LEU A 172 7.23 -10.01 -12.70
CA LEU A 172 7.69 -8.82 -12.02
C LEU A 172 8.19 -7.80 -13.06
N ILE A 173 7.48 -6.70 -13.25
CA ILE A 173 7.86 -5.61 -14.18
C ILE A 173 9.15 -4.93 -13.71
N GLY A 174 9.31 -4.80 -12.40
CA GLY A 174 10.46 -4.15 -11.79
C GLY A 174 10.17 -3.70 -10.37
N VAL A 175 11.13 -2.97 -9.81
CA VAL A 175 11.06 -2.49 -8.42
C VAL A 175 11.12 -0.97 -8.32
N ILE A 176 10.49 -0.44 -7.28
CA ILE A 176 10.65 0.97 -6.85
C ILE A 176 11.31 0.96 -5.47
N ILE A 177 12.42 1.68 -5.34
CA ILE A 177 13.12 1.82 -4.06
C ILE A 177 12.67 3.10 -3.40
N ASN A 178 11.92 3.00 -2.30
CA ASN A 178 11.29 4.11 -1.62
C ASN A 178 12.00 4.48 -0.32
N LYS A 179 11.81 5.71 0.17
CA LYS A 179 12.36 6.20 1.45
C LYS A 179 13.88 6.12 1.52
N VAL A 180 14.58 6.41 0.41
CA VAL A 180 16.04 6.50 0.44
C VAL A 180 16.46 7.77 1.18
N LEU A 181 17.30 7.64 2.20
CA LEU A 181 17.83 8.80 2.92
C LEU A 181 18.46 9.81 1.95
N PRO A 182 18.05 11.10 1.95
CA PRO A 182 18.51 12.09 0.97
C PRO A 182 20.04 12.15 0.85
N GLU A 183 20.76 12.12 1.97
CA GLU A 183 22.22 12.16 2.03
C GLU A 183 22.90 10.90 1.46
N LYS A 184 22.16 9.79 1.34
CA LYS A 184 22.63 8.53 0.74
C LYS A 184 22.09 8.30 -0.66
N PHE A 185 21.26 9.19 -1.20
CA PHE A 185 20.50 8.98 -2.43
C PHE A 185 21.40 8.62 -3.62
N SER A 186 22.41 9.44 -3.91
CA SER A 186 23.30 9.22 -5.07
C SER A 186 24.02 7.87 -4.99
N LYS A 187 24.50 7.49 -3.79
CA LYS A 187 25.16 6.19 -3.56
C LYS A 187 24.19 5.04 -3.74
N VAL A 188 23.04 5.09 -3.07
CA VAL A 188 22.04 4.02 -3.10
C VAL A 188 21.50 3.83 -4.51
N ASN A 189 21.07 4.91 -5.18
CA ASN A 189 20.51 4.85 -6.54
C ASN A 189 21.49 4.18 -7.52
N ARG A 190 22.78 4.53 -7.47
CA ARG A 190 23.80 3.92 -8.35
C ARG A 190 24.01 2.43 -8.03
N ILE A 191 24.19 2.09 -6.76
CA ILE A 191 24.58 0.74 -6.37
C ILE A 191 23.41 -0.24 -6.47
N ILE A 192 22.20 0.16 -6.05
CA ILE A 192 21.02 -0.72 -6.08
C ILE A 192 20.65 -1.11 -7.51
N ARG A 193 20.75 -0.16 -8.47
CA ARG A 193 20.53 -0.41 -9.89
C ARG A 193 21.48 -1.47 -10.43
N ARG A 194 22.78 -1.34 -10.13
CA ARG A 194 23.78 -2.33 -10.56
C ARG A 194 23.56 -3.70 -9.91
N GLY A 195 23.25 -3.72 -8.61
CA GLY A 195 22.99 -4.94 -7.85
C GLY A 195 21.82 -5.73 -8.42
N LEU A 196 20.70 -5.07 -8.69
CA LEU A 196 19.48 -5.70 -9.20
C LEU A 196 19.55 -6.04 -10.69
N ALA A 197 20.22 -5.22 -11.51
CA ALA A 197 20.46 -5.53 -12.92
C ALA A 197 21.20 -6.87 -13.08
N SER A 198 22.19 -7.15 -12.21
CA SER A 198 22.89 -8.45 -12.21
C SER A 198 22.01 -9.66 -11.86
N LYS A 199 20.79 -9.41 -11.37
CA LYS A 199 19.76 -10.41 -11.04
C LYS A 199 18.57 -10.38 -12.02
N GLY A 200 18.68 -9.62 -13.12
CA GLY A 200 17.61 -9.47 -14.12
C GLY A 200 16.40 -8.72 -13.59
N ILE A 201 16.59 -7.77 -12.68
CA ILE A 201 15.51 -6.96 -12.08
C ILE A 201 15.72 -5.49 -12.41
N ASP A 202 14.74 -4.89 -13.06
CA ASP A 202 14.75 -3.47 -13.39
C ASP A 202 14.36 -2.60 -12.19
N VAL A 203 15.12 -1.52 -11.97
CA VAL A 203 14.75 -0.48 -11.01
C VAL A 203 14.02 0.63 -11.76
N LEU A 204 12.70 0.67 -11.59
CA LEU A 204 11.80 1.62 -12.24
C LEU A 204 11.97 3.04 -11.70
N GLY A 205 12.30 3.15 -10.41
CA GLY A 205 12.46 4.44 -9.75
C GLY A 205 13.12 4.33 -8.37
N VAL A 206 13.71 5.44 -7.93
CA VAL A 206 14.25 5.59 -6.58
C VAL A 206 13.70 6.90 -6.01
N ILE A 207 13.03 6.82 -4.87
CA ILE A 207 12.31 7.92 -4.25
C ILE A 207 12.99 8.28 -2.91
N PRO A 208 13.39 9.55 -2.72
CA PRO A 208 14.00 9.96 -1.46
C PRO A 208 12.98 9.96 -0.32
N TYR A 209 13.44 9.78 0.90
CA TYR A 209 12.63 9.97 2.09
C TYR A 209 12.32 11.46 2.28
N LEU A 210 11.02 11.78 2.41
CA LEU A 210 10.53 13.11 2.71
C LEU A 210 9.95 13.11 4.14
N PRO A 211 10.64 13.72 5.12
CA PRO A 211 10.19 13.73 6.52
C PRO A 211 8.77 14.27 6.71
N LEU A 212 8.37 15.24 5.88
CA LEU A 212 7.04 15.84 5.89
C LEU A 212 5.92 14.79 5.80
N LEU A 213 6.11 13.73 5.01
CA LEU A 213 5.11 12.66 4.81
C LEU A 213 5.00 11.70 6.00
N SER A 214 5.81 11.88 7.04
CA SER A 214 5.79 11.07 8.25
C SER A 214 5.37 11.84 9.50
N TYR A 215 5.13 13.15 9.38
CA TYR A 215 4.66 13.95 10.50
C TYR A 215 3.14 13.80 10.63
N PRO A 216 2.61 13.28 11.75
CA PRO A 216 1.17 13.25 11.96
C PRO A 216 0.67 14.66 12.25
N SER A 217 -0.59 14.93 11.91
CA SER A 217 -1.29 16.11 12.44
C SER A 217 -1.66 15.90 13.91
N ILE A 218 -1.93 17.00 14.63
CA ILE A 218 -2.49 16.92 15.99
C ILE A 218 -3.81 16.15 15.99
N GLU A 219 -4.64 16.36 14.97
CA GLU A 219 -5.89 15.62 14.78
C GLU A 219 -5.66 14.10 14.72
N GLN A 220 -4.69 13.65 13.92
CA GLN A 220 -4.35 12.22 13.81
C GLN A 220 -3.85 11.65 15.15
N VAL A 221 -3.08 12.43 15.92
CA VAL A 221 -2.67 12.02 17.27
C VAL A 221 -3.89 11.85 18.19
N LEU A 222 -4.86 12.76 18.14
CA LEU A 222 -6.09 12.65 18.93
C LEU A 222 -6.98 11.48 18.49
N GLN A 223 -7.02 11.16 17.19
CA GLN A 223 -7.80 10.02 16.68
C GLN A 223 -7.22 8.67 17.11
N GLU A 224 -5.89 8.59 17.27
CA GLU A 224 -5.16 7.36 17.60
C GLU A 224 -4.86 7.23 19.12
N THR A 225 -5.33 8.15 19.94
CA THR A 225 -5.12 8.16 21.40
C THR A 225 -6.39 8.52 22.15
N ASP A 226 -6.47 8.19 23.44
CA ASP A 226 -7.58 8.61 24.30
C ASP A 226 -7.41 10.05 24.84
N PHE A 227 -6.63 10.87 24.15
CA PHE A 227 -6.33 12.22 24.62
C PHE A 227 -7.51 13.16 24.43
N LYS A 228 -7.77 13.97 25.46
CA LYS A 228 -8.79 15.02 25.42
C LYS A 228 -8.17 16.33 24.95
N LEU A 229 -8.72 16.90 23.88
CA LEU A 229 -8.37 18.27 23.47
C LEU A 229 -8.89 19.26 24.51
N LEU A 230 -7.98 19.96 25.19
CA LEU A 230 -8.32 20.99 26.18
C LEU A 230 -8.52 22.38 25.55
N SER A 231 -7.72 22.72 24.54
CA SER A 231 -7.76 24.00 23.82
C SER A 231 -7.05 23.89 22.47
N GLY A 232 -7.23 24.88 21.58
CA GLY A 232 -6.47 25.00 20.33
C GLY A 232 -7.07 24.24 19.13
N LYS A 233 -8.40 24.21 19.00
CA LYS A 233 -9.11 23.59 17.85
C LYS A 233 -8.59 24.07 16.49
N GLU A 234 -8.22 25.35 16.38
CA GLU A 234 -7.62 25.96 15.19
C GLU A 234 -6.34 25.24 14.71
N GLY A 235 -5.60 24.62 15.65
CA GLY A 235 -4.29 24.01 15.42
C GLY A 235 -4.32 22.52 15.12
N LEU A 236 -5.49 21.91 14.91
CA LEU A 236 -5.63 20.47 14.69
C LEU A 236 -4.87 19.96 13.46
N ASN A 237 -4.74 20.80 12.43
CA ASN A 237 -4.00 20.50 11.20
C ASN A 237 -2.48 20.71 11.33
N ASN A 238 -1.98 21.18 12.48
CA ASN A 238 -0.55 21.39 12.68
C ASN A 238 0.20 20.05 12.71
N LEU A 239 1.34 20.01 12.03
CA LEU A 239 2.16 18.81 11.93
C LEU A 239 3.13 18.69 13.11
N VAL A 240 3.15 17.51 13.74
CA VAL A 240 4.07 17.18 14.82
C VAL A 240 5.41 16.74 14.24
N LYS A 241 6.38 17.67 14.21
CA LYS A 241 7.73 17.40 13.67
C LYS A 241 8.64 16.66 14.65
N LYS A 242 8.45 16.87 15.95
CA LYS A 242 9.33 16.36 17.01
C LYS A 242 8.47 15.94 18.20
N ILE A 243 8.76 14.75 18.72
CA ILE A 243 8.16 14.21 19.94
C ILE A 243 9.25 14.20 21.01
N VAL A 244 8.95 14.74 22.19
CA VAL A 244 9.83 14.69 23.36
C VAL A 244 9.09 13.91 24.44
N VAL A 245 9.69 12.79 24.88
CA VAL A 245 9.12 11.97 25.95
C VAL A 245 9.78 12.37 27.25
N GLY A 246 9.04 13.03 28.13
CA GLY A 246 9.45 13.29 29.51
C GLY A 246 9.08 12.11 30.39
N ALA A 247 10.05 11.41 30.96
CA ALA A 247 9.83 10.23 31.80
C ALA A 247 9.89 10.52 33.32
N MET A 248 10.03 11.78 33.74
CA MET A 248 10.18 12.16 35.14
C MET A 248 9.25 13.32 35.51
N GLN A 249 8.79 13.33 36.76
CA GLN A 249 8.08 14.48 37.32
C GLN A 249 9.05 15.66 37.49
N PRO A 250 8.59 16.92 37.38
CA PRO A 250 9.43 18.11 37.44
C PRO A 250 10.35 18.20 38.68
N HIS A 251 9.98 17.54 39.78
CA HIS A 251 10.76 17.52 41.02
C HIS A 251 11.98 16.58 41.01
N ASN A 252 12.12 15.73 39.98
CA ASN A 252 13.24 14.80 39.83
C ASN A 252 14.11 15.08 38.57
N ALA A 253 13.88 16.20 37.88
CA ALA A 253 14.63 16.60 36.69
C ALA A 253 15.80 17.54 37.02
#